data_AF-A0A423VLM8-F1
#
_entry.id   AF-A0A423VLM8-F1
#
_cell.length_a   1.000
_cell.length_b   1.000
_cell.length_c   1.000
_cell.angle_alpha   90.00
_cell.angle_beta   90.00
_cell.angle_gamma   90.00
#
_symmetry.space_group_name_H-M   'P 1'
#
loop_
_entity.id
_entity.type
_entity.pdbx_description
1 polymer ?
#
loop_
_entity_poly.entity_id
_entity_poly.type
_entity_poly.pdbx_seq_one_letter_code
_entity_poly.pdbx_strand_id
1 'polypeptide(L)'
;MASFDPFTVARALSAGLVACVSMLVYVIIKGYRARMRFYRLRQQGMPMPPWNPVFGHLLALPPVMRTLPEDTQQPDLFETLCRAHETGDTDSIIYLDMWPFAEPMMVICSPVLAVQACQEYD
;
A
#
# COMPACT_ATOMS: atom_id res chain seq x y z
N MET A 1 -35.40 10.41 34.42
CA MET A 1 -34.30 9.42 34.46
C MET A 1 -34.56 8.43 33.35
N ALA A 2 -33.71 8.39 32.30
CA ALA A 2 -33.88 7.41 31.23
C ALA A 2 -33.59 6.02 31.78
N SER A 3 -34.61 5.14 31.79
CA SER A 3 -34.44 3.74 32.17
C SER A 3 -33.69 3.02 31.07
N PHE A 4 -32.48 2.55 31.36
CA PHE A 4 -31.72 1.72 30.42
C PHE A 4 -32.33 0.32 30.37
N ASP A 5 -33.07 0.04 29.30
CA ASP A 5 -33.61 -1.30 29.07
C ASP A 5 -32.45 -2.27 28.77
N PRO A 6 -32.27 -3.35 29.57
CA PRO A 6 -31.16 -4.29 29.40
C PRO A 6 -31.18 -4.98 28.02
N PHE A 7 -32.37 -5.10 27.42
CA PHE A 7 -32.55 -5.63 26.07
C PHE A 7 -31.95 -4.71 25.00
N THR A 8 -32.02 -3.39 25.17
CA THR A 8 -31.43 -2.41 24.26
C THR A 8 -29.90 -2.42 24.35
N VAL A 9 -29.36 -2.57 25.57
CA VAL A 9 -27.91 -2.69 25.79
C VAL A 9 -27.35 -3.96 25.16
N ALA A 10 -28.01 -5.11 25.35
CA ALA A 10 -27.59 -6.37 24.74
C ALA A 10 -27.57 -6.31 23.20
N ARG A 11 -28.58 -5.67 22.60
CA ARG A 11 -28.63 -5.45 21.13
C ARG A 11 -27.51 -4.54 20.65
N ALA A 12 -27.23 -3.44 21.36
CA ALA A 12 -26.13 -2.54 21.01
C ALA A 12 -24.76 -3.23 21.08
N LEU A 13 -24.51 -4.04 22.12
CA LEU A 13 -23.28 -4.82 22.25
C LEU A 13 -23.13 -5.84 21.11
N SER A 14 -24.21 -6.54 20.75
CA SER A 14 -24.19 -7.50 19.66
C SER A 14 -23.91 -6.83 18.31
N ALA A 15 -24.52 -5.65 18.05
CA ALA A 15 -24.28 -4.88 16.84
C ALA A 15 -22.83 -4.37 16.78
N GLY A 16 -22.29 -3.89 17.90
CA GLY A 16 -20.89 -3.48 18.00
C GLY A 16 -19.93 -4.62 17.69
N LEU A 17 -20.17 -5.80 18.27
CA LEU A 17 -19.37 -7.00 18.00
C LEU A 17 -19.41 -7.38 16.51
N VAL A 18 -20.60 -7.42 15.90
CA VAL A 18 -20.76 -7.73 14.48
C VAL A 18 -20.02 -6.72 13.60
N ALA A 19 -20.09 -5.42 13.91
CA ALA A 19 -19.37 -4.38 13.19
C ALA A 19 -17.85 -4.56 13.29
N CYS A 20 -17.31 -4.82 14.48
CA CYS A 20 -15.89 -5.09 14.69
C CYS A 20 -15.40 -6.33 13.93
N VAL A 21 -16.15 -7.43 13.99
CA VAL A 21 -15.82 -8.67 13.27
C VAL A 21 -15.88 -8.42 11.76
N SER A 22 -16.90 -7.73 11.27
CA SER A 22 -17.05 -7.42 9.84
C SER A 22 -15.89 -6.55 9.34
N MET A 23 -15.49 -5.53 10.10
CA MET A 23 -14.35 -4.69 9.78
C MET A 23 -13.03 -5.47 9.78
N LEU A 24 -12.83 -6.34 10.77
CA LEU A 24 -11.65 -7.21 10.84
C LEU A 24 -11.57 -8.15 9.62
N VAL A 25 -12.68 -8.82 9.29
CA VAL A 25 -12.77 -9.70 8.12
C VAL A 25 -12.49 -8.92 6.84
N TYR A 26 -13.06 -7.73 6.68
CA TYR A 26 -12.80 -6.87 5.54
C TYR A 26 -11.32 -6.51 5.40
N VAL A 27 -10.67 -6.06 6.48
CA VAL A 27 -9.24 -5.70 6.50
C VAL A 27 -8.36 -6.90 6.16
N ILE A 28 -8.67 -8.09 6.70
CA ILE A 28 -7.93 -9.32 6.39
C ILE A 28 -8.08 -9.70 4.92
N ILE A 29 -9.30 -9.70 4.38
CA ILE A 29 -9.55 -10.06 2.98
C ILE A 29 -8.87 -9.06 2.03
N LYS A 30 -9.01 -7.75 2.28
CA LYS A 30 -8.40 -6.70 1.45
C LYS A 30 -6.86 -6.80 1.51
N GLY A 31 -6.31 -6.97 2.71
CA GLY A 31 -4.87 -7.17 2.90
C GLY A 31 -4.33 -8.42 2.22
N TYR A 32 -5.01 -9.56 2.38
CA TYR A 32 -4.62 -10.81 1.71
C TYR A 32 -4.60 -10.65 0.19
N ARG A 33 -5.61 -10.01 -0.39
CA ARG A 33 -5.65 -9.75 -1.85
C ARG A 33 -4.51 -8.85 -2.30
N ALA A 34 -4.19 -7.80 -1.54
CA ALA A 34 -3.04 -6.94 -1.82
C ALA A 34 -1.73 -7.76 -1.81
N ARG A 35 -1.46 -8.51 -0.73
CA ARG A 35 -0.25 -9.34 -0.59
C ARG A 35 -0.13 -10.37 -1.72
N MET A 36 -1.22 -11.04 -2.07
CA MET A 36 -1.20 -12.05 -3.14
C MET A 36 -0.91 -11.46 -4.52
N ARG A 37 -1.33 -10.21 -4.78
CA ARG A 37 -0.97 -9.52 -6.04
C ARG A 37 0.54 -9.31 -6.14
N PHE A 38 1.17 -8.79 -5.09
CA PHE A 38 2.62 -8.56 -5.09
C PHE A 38 3.44 -9.84 -5.04
N TYR A 39 2.94 -10.88 -4.36
CA TYR A 39 3.57 -12.19 -4.40
C TYR A 39 3.68 -12.71 -5.85
N ARG A 40 2.62 -12.56 -6.66
CA ARG A 40 2.62 -12.95 -8.08
C ARG A 40 3.55 -12.07 -8.91
N LEU A 41 3.51 -10.74 -8.74
CA LEU A 41 4.40 -9.82 -9.45
C LEU A 41 5.87 -10.13 -9.14
N ARG A 42 6.19 -10.46 -7.89
CA ARG A 42 7.54 -10.88 -7.48
C ARG A 42 7.97 -12.17 -8.16
N GLN A 43 7.08 -13.16 -8.26
CA GLN A 43 7.36 -14.41 -8.98
C GLN A 43 7.62 -14.18 -10.48
N GLN A 44 7.04 -13.14 -11.06
CA GLN A 44 7.26 -12.73 -12.45
C GLN A 44 8.57 -11.95 -12.64
N GLY A 45 9.33 -11.67 -11.57
CA GLY A 45 10.56 -10.89 -11.65
C GLY A 45 10.33 -9.40 -11.88
N MET A 46 9.14 -8.88 -11.58
CA MET A 46 8.83 -7.45 -11.74
C MET A 46 9.70 -6.59 -10.81
N PRO A 47 10.13 -5.39 -11.26
CA PRO A 47 10.94 -4.48 -10.44
C PRO A 47 10.19 -3.99 -9.21
N MET A 48 10.76 -4.24 -8.03
CA MET A 48 10.23 -3.77 -6.76
C MET A 48 11.31 -3.79 -5.67
N PRO A 49 11.17 -2.97 -4.61
CA PRO A 49 12.00 -3.07 -3.43
C PRO A 49 11.85 -4.43 -2.71
N PRO A 50 12.67 -4.73 -1.68
CA PRO A 50 12.50 -5.92 -0.87
C PRO A 50 11.07 -6.03 -0.29
N TRP A 51 10.38 -7.12 -0.63
CA TRP A 51 8.99 -7.37 -0.21
C TRP A 51 8.91 -8.35 0.97
N ASN A 52 8.13 -7.99 1.99
CA ASN A 52 7.82 -8.81 3.14
C ASN A 52 6.35 -9.33 3.08
N PRO A 53 6.08 -10.62 3.36
CA PRO A 53 4.72 -11.17 3.29
C PRO A 53 3.69 -10.52 4.23
N VAL A 54 4.13 -9.96 5.35
CA VAL A 54 3.25 -9.31 6.34
C VAL A 54 3.18 -7.81 6.10
N PHE A 55 4.34 -7.16 5.96
CA PHE A 55 4.46 -5.70 5.87
C PHE A 55 4.48 -5.14 4.44
N GLY A 56 4.42 -5.98 3.42
CA GLY A 56 4.55 -5.53 2.04
C GLY A 56 5.91 -4.88 1.82
N HIS A 57 5.92 -3.66 1.28
CA HIS A 57 7.11 -2.86 1.05
C HIS A 57 7.35 -1.80 2.15
N LEU A 58 6.56 -1.78 3.23
CA LEU A 58 6.69 -0.76 4.28
C LEU A 58 8.08 -0.77 4.94
N LEU A 59 8.71 -1.93 5.03
CA LEU A 59 10.06 -2.07 5.61
C LEU A 59 11.17 -1.57 4.69
N ALA A 60 10.88 -1.33 3.40
CA ALA A 60 11.83 -0.76 2.46
C ALA A 60 11.93 0.77 2.58
N LEU A 61 10.93 1.45 3.19
CA LEU A 61 10.93 2.90 3.31
C LEU A 61 11.93 3.44 4.35
N PRO A 62 12.01 2.92 5.59
CA PRO A 62 12.85 3.52 6.64
C PRO A 62 14.33 3.63 6.29
N PRO A 63 14.98 2.67 5.61
CA PRO A 63 16.36 2.83 5.15
C PRO A 63 16.53 4.03 4.20
N VAL A 64 15.58 4.23 3.29
CA VAL A 64 15.60 5.32 2.31
C VAL A 64 15.27 6.67 2.98
N MET A 65 14.31 6.70 3.88
CA MET A 65 13.98 7.94 4.61
C MET A 65 15.16 8.48 5.42
N ARG A 66 16.05 7.59 5.90
CA ARG A 66 17.26 8.01 6.64
C ARG A 66 18.34 8.63 5.77
N THR A 67 18.29 8.46 4.45
CA THR A 67 19.24 9.10 3.53
C THR A 67 18.76 10.46 3.05
N LEU A 68 17.52 10.83 3.34
CA LEU A 68 16.89 12.05 2.88
C LEU A 68 17.03 13.17 3.93
N PRO A 69 17.12 14.45 3.50
CA PRO A 69 17.07 15.60 4.41
C PRO A 69 15.79 15.64 5.25
N GLU A 70 15.80 16.33 6.38
CA GLU A 70 14.62 16.46 7.24
C GLU A 70 13.43 17.14 6.56
N ASP A 71 13.68 18.01 5.57
CA ASP A 71 12.65 18.78 4.83
C ASP A 71 12.20 18.08 3.53
N THR A 72 12.40 16.76 3.43
CA THR A 72 12.01 16.01 2.25
C THR A 72 10.49 15.86 2.13
N GLN A 73 10.02 15.88 0.90
CA GLN A 73 8.62 15.63 0.56
C GLN A 73 8.44 14.19 0.05
N GLN A 74 7.20 13.71 0.04
CA GLN A 74 6.87 12.36 -0.40
C GLN A 74 7.43 11.98 -1.80
N PRO A 75 7.49 12.89 -2.80
CA PRO A 75 8.10 12.59 -4.10
C PRO A 75 9.58 12.20 -4.01
N ASP A 76 10.38 12.83 -3.13
CA ASP A 76 11.82 12.54 -3.02
C ASP A 76 12.07 11.10 -2.54
N LEU A 77 11.18 10.60 -1.66
CA LEU A 77 11.19 9.21 -1.21
C LEU A 77 10.95 8.25 -2.38
N PHE A 78 9.95 8.52 -3.21
CA PHE A 78 9.65 7.68 -4.37
C PHE A 78 10.73 7.78 -5.45
N GLU A 79 11.31 8.95 -5.67
CA GLU A 79 12.44 9.13 -6.58
C GLU A 79 13.63 8.30 -6.13
N THR A 80 13.96 8.33 -4.83
CA THR A 80 15.09 7.57 -4.29
C THR A 80 14.86 6.07 -4.38
N LEU A 81 13.62 5.61 -4.15
CA LEU A 81 13.23 4.21 -4.35
C LEU A 81 13.35 3.79 -5.83
N CYS A 82 12.90 4.64 -6.74
CA CYS A 82 13.00 4.44 -8.18
C CYS A 82 14.47 4.26 -8.59
N ARG A 83 15.35 5.20 -8.24
CA ARG A 83 16.78 5.12 -8.55
C ARG A 83 17.47 3.88 -7.98
N ALA A 84 17.00 3.36 -6.85
CA ALA A 84 17.57 2.19 -6.19
C ALA A 84 17.06 0.84 -6.73
N HIS A 85 15.90 0.82 -7.38
CA HIS A 85 15.17 -0.42 -7.68
C HIS A 85 14.64 -0.53 -9.11
N GLU A 86 14.78 0.50 -9.94
CA GLU A 86 14.50 0.38 -11.37
C GLU A 86 15.49 -0.57 -12.05
N THR A 87 14.99 -1.36 -12.99
CA THR A 87 15.80 -2.26 -13.82
C THR A 87 15.96 -1.62 -15.19
N GLY A 88 17.20 -1.41 -15.65
CA GLY A 88 17.51 -0.65 -16.88
C GLY A 88 16.92 -1.20 -18.18
N ASP A 89 16.39 -2.43 -18.18
CA ASP A 89 15.75 -3.08 -19.33
C ASP A 89 14.22 -2.86 -19.38
N THR A 90 13.64 -2.26 -18.34
CA THR A 90 12.18 -2.09 -18.20
C THR A 90 11.84 -0.62 -18.28
N ASP A 91 10.77 -0.29 -18.99
CA ASP A 91 10.06 0.99 -18.87
C ASP A 91 9.98 1.37 -17.39
N SER A 92 10.82 2.33 -16.95
CA SER A 92 11.21 2.48 -15.54
C SER A 92 10.00 2.62 -14.61
N ILE A 93 9.56 1.50 -14.05
CA ILE A 93 8.47 1.43 -13.08
C ILE A 93 8.91 0.59 -11.89
N ILE A 94 8.34 0.87 -10.72
CA ILE A 94 8.46 -0.01 -9.56
C ILE A 94 7.09 -0.28 -8.95
N TYR A 95 6.90 -1.47 -8.40
CA TYR A 95 5.66 -1.87 -7.74
C TYR A 95 5.78 -1.72 -6.22
N LEU A 96 4.83 -1.03 -5.59
CA LEU A 96 4.85 -0.74 -4.15
C LEU A 96 3.59 -1.22 -3.42
N ASP A 97 3.81 -1.94 -2.32
CA ASP A 97 2.78 -2.53 -1.48
C ASP A 97 2.75 -1.81 -0.12
N MET A 98 1.86 -0.84 -0.02
CA MET A 98 1.76 0.06 1.14
C MET A 98 0.56 -0.23 2.03
N TRP A 99 -0.17 -1.33 1.78
CA TRP A 99 -1.29 -1.70 2.62
C TRP A 99 -0.83 -1.92 4.08
N PRO A 100 -1.51 -1.33 5.10
CA PRO A 100 -2.88 -0.78 5.05
C PRO A 100 -3.00 0.74 4.84
N PHE A 101 -1.90 1.44 4.55
CA PHE A 101 -1.90 2.91 4.48
C PHE A 101 -2.25 3.47 3.12
N ALA A 102 -1.84 2.78 2.05
CA ALA A 102 -2.25 3.10 0.69
C ALA A 102 -2.62 1.84 -0.09
N GLU A 103 -3.33 2.03 -1.19
CA GLU A 103 -3.61 0.94 -2.11
C GLU A 103 -2.31 0.48 -2.82
N PRO A 104 -2.27 -0.73 -3.39
CA PRO A 104 -1.19 -1.16 -4.27
C PRO A 104 -0.88 -0.12 -5.35
N MET A 105 0.38 0.32 -5.46
CA MET A 105 0.79 1.36 -6.41
C MET A 105 1.80 0.80 -7.43
N MET A 106 1.71 1.33 -8.65
CA MET A 106 2.77 1.31 -9.65
C MET A 106 3.33 2.73 -9.70
N VAL A 107 4.62 2.90 -9.46
CA VAL A 107 5.29 4.19 -9.54
C VAL A 107 6.03 4.25 -10.85
N ILE A 108 5.78 5.30 -11.63
CA ILE A 108 6.51 5.59 -12.86
C ILE A 108 7.75 6.40 -12.49
N CYS A 109 8.91 5.85 -12.81
CA CYS A 109 10.23 6.41 -12.53
C CYS A 109 10.81 7.15 -13.74
N SER A 110 10.24 6.98 -14.95
CA SER A 110 10.66 7.70 -16.16
C SER A 110 9.81 8.95 -16.41
N PRO A 111 10.42 10.13 -16.63
CA PRO A 111 9.71 11.34 -17.02
C PRO A 111 8.92 11.17 -18.33
N VAL A 112 9.47 10.42 -19.29
CA VAL A 112 8.84 10.20 -20.60
C VAL A 112 7.54 9.41 -20.43
N LEU A 113 7.60 8.31 -19.69
CA LEU A 113 6.41 7.48 -19.41
C LEU A 113 5.39 8.25 -18.55
N ALA A 114 5.85 9.10 -17.64
CA ALA A 114 4.97 9.91 -16.82
C ALA A 114 4.18 10.91 -17.67
N VAL A 115 4.81 11.53 -18.68
CA VAL A 115 4.12 12.40 -19.64
C VAL A 115 3.09 11.63 -20.43
N GLN A 116 3.45 10.44 -20.95
CA GLN A 116 2.54 9.59 -21.72
C GLN A 116 1.35 9.10 -20.90
N ALA A 117 1.58 8.68 -19.65
CA ALA A 117 0.51 8.25 -18.75
C ALA A 117 -0.50 9.38 -18.42
N CYS A 118 -0.09 10.64 -18.58
CA CYS A 118 -0.93 11.81 -18.38
C CYS A 118 -1.63 12.30 -19.66
N GLN A 119 -1.37 11.70 -20.83
CA GLN A 119 -2.10 12.04 -22.05
C GLN A 119 -3.37 11.17 -22.16
N GLU A 120 -4.50 11.82 -22.41
CA GLU A 120 -5.83 11.17 -22.50
C GLU A 120 -6.00 10.39 -23.82
N TYR A 121 -5.29 10.78 -24.88
CA TYR A 121 -5.34 10.20 -26.22
C TYR A 121 -3.99 10.43 -26.91
N ASP A 122 -3.36 9.38 -27.45
CA ASP A 122 -2.42 9.51 -28.58
C ASP A 122 -3.23 9.64 -29.89
#